data_AF-A0A2N2BRJ5-F1
#
_entry.id   AF-A0A2N2BRJ5-F1
#
_cell.length_a   1.000
_cell.length_b   1.000
_cell.length_c   1.000
_cell.angle_alpha   90.00
_cell.angle_beta   90.00
_cell.angle_gamma   90.00
#
_symmetry.space_group_name_H-M   'P 1'
#
loop_
_entity.id
_entity.type
_entity.pdbx_description
1 polymer ?
#
loop_
_entity_poly.entity_id
_entity_poly.type
_entity_poly.pdbx_seq_one_letter_code
_entity_poly.pdbx_strand_id
1 'polypeptide(L)'
;MDNGVDITFVDDPAWRAAITSVTFNGNTITGGGTGYALSAGLLRLYPDGDTDLRTAGTANVVVSATGYNDAIVSQTLLPGVVSSMVITTQPTAPLTSGGLFQQQPVLTLKDRFNNTCTNNSTTEISVGISGGMGSWTVSGTTPRTAVNGIVTFDDLTATNTTLADVTNASLLFNSAGLSSVTSNTMTIPVPAG
;
A
#
# COMPACT_ATOMS: atom_id res chain seq x y z
N MET A 1 8.60 4.87 1.92
CA MET A 1 9.53 5.20 3.02
C MET A 1 9.20 6.57 3.58
N ASP A 2 9.34 6.79 4.89
CA ASP A 2 9.20 8.14 5.47
C ASP A 2 10.55 8.75 5.87
N ASN A 3 11.61 7.94 5.96
CA ASN A 3 12.96 8.35 6.33
C ASN A 3 13.99 7.93 5.26
N GLY A 4 15.10 8.67 5.19
CA GLY A 4 16.22 8.35 4.30
C GLY A 4 16.85 6.98 4.61
N VAL A 5 17.55 6.42 3.61
CA VAL A 5 18.20 5.10 3.68
C VAL A 5 19.69 5.26 3.76
N ASP A 6 20.30 4.66 4.78
CA ASP A 6 21.73 4.71 5.00
C ASP A 6 22.42 3.47 4.41
N ILE A 7 23.41 3.71 3.56
CA ILE A 7 24.30 2.70 2.99
C ILE A 7 25.71 3.00 3.51
N THR A 8 26.22 2.12 4.38
CA THR A 8 27.54 2.29 4.99
C THR A 8 28.63 1.62 4.18
N PHE A 9 29.80 2.26 4.10
CA PHE A 9 30.98 1.73 3.41
C PHE A 9 32.27 2.14 4.15
N VAL A 10 33.39 1.48 3.82
CA VAL A 10 34.72 1.90 4.31
C VAL A 10 35.15 3.13 3.53
N ASP A 11 35.39 4.25 4.21
CA ASP A 11 35.72 5.52 3.54
C ASP A 11 37.06 5.47 2.80
N ASP A 12 37.04 5.92 1.55
CA ASP A 12 38.21 6.36 0.79
C ASP A 12 37.94 7.81 0.37
N PRO A 13 38.64 8.79 0.97
CA PRO A 13 38.43 10.21 0.66
C PRO A 13 38.72 10.56 -0.80
N ALA A 14 39.68 9.89 -1.45
CA ALA A 14 40.03 10.17 -2.84
C ALA A 14 38.95 9.62 -3.79
N TRP A 15 38.46 8.41 -3.51
CA TRP A 15 37.31 7.85 -4.22
C TRP A 15 36.08 8.72 -4.07
N ARG A 16 35.74 9.12 -2.83
CA ARG A 16 34.57 9.95 -2.53
C ARG A 16 34.62 11.31 -3.22
N ALA A 17 35.80 11.92 -3.32
CA ALA A 17 36.01 13.17 -4.07
C ALA A 17 35.93 13.00 -5.60
N ALA A 18 36.11 11.78 -6.11
CA ALA A 18 36.08 11.45 -7.53
C ALA A 18 34.70 10.98 -8.03
N ILE A 19 33.70 10.83 -7.15
CA ILE A 19 32.34 10.38 -7.52
C ILE A 19 31.71 11.36 -8.51
N THR A 20 31.21 10.82 -9.62
CA THR A 20 30.56 11.59 -10.70
C THR A 20 29.06 11.31 -10.80
N SER A 21 28.61 10.13 -10.38
CA SER A 21 27.18 9.79 -10.37
C SER A 21 26.85 8.73 -9.32
N VAL A 22 25.59 8.79 -8.88
CA VAL A 22 24.93 7.71 -8.14
C VAL A 22 23.66 7.38 -8.92
N THR A 23 23.44 6.11 -9.22
CA THR A 23 22.22 5.63 -9.87
C THR A 23 21.49 4.64 -8.99
N PHE A 24 20.16 4.60 -9.10
CA PHE A 24 19.31 3.55 -8.53
C PHE A 24 18.50 2.92 -9.66
N ASN A 25 18.55 1.60 -9.78
CA ASN A 25 17.87 0.88 -10.86
C ASN A 25 18.27 1.37 -12.27
N GLY A 26 19.52 1.83 -12.43
CA GLY A 26 20.03 2.40 -13.68
C GLY A 26 19.64 3.85 -13.95
N ASN A 27 18.77 4.46 -13.14
CA ASN A 27 18.40 5.86 -13.24
C ASN A 27 19.31 6.71 -12.35
N THR A 28 19.86 7.80 -12.89
CA THR A 28 20.65 8.74 -12.09
C THR A 28 19.79 9.36 -11.00
N ILE A 29 20.20 9.15 -9.75
CA ILE A 29 19.60 9.84 -8.62
C ILE A 29 20.07 11.29 -8.70
N THR A 30 19.11 12.20 -8.80
CA THR A 30 19.37 13.62 -8.90
C THR A 30 20.01 14.09 -7.59
N GLY A 31 21.32 14.33 -7.59
CA GLY A 31 22.04 14.54 -6.35
C GLY A 31 23.22 15.49 -6.43
N GLY A 32 23.03 16.58 -5.70
CA GLY A 32 24.04 17.37 -5.01
C GLY A 32 23.45 18.01 -3.74
N GLY A 33 22.40 17.43 -3.14
CA GLY A 33 21.73 17.98 -1.95
C GLY A 33 20.28 17.55 -1.70
N THR A 34 19.60 16.93 -2.67
CA THR A 34 18.17 16.53 -2.52
C THR A 34 17.96 15.02 -2.54
N GLY A 35 18.41 14.29 -3.56
CA GLY A 35 18.16 12.84 -3.70
C GLY A 35 19.13 11.93 -2.94
N TYR A 36 20.36 12.39 -2.69
CA TYR A 36 21.31 11.71 -1.81
C TYR A 36 22.30 12.69 -1.16
N ALA A 37 22.96 12.24 -0.09
CA ALA A 37 24.13 12.87 0.51
C ALA A 37 25.25 11.84 0.72
N LEU A 38 26.48 12.30 0.53
CA LEU A 38 27.70 11.53 0.79
C LEU A 38 28.47 12.17 1.94
N SER A 39 28.84 11.36 2.91
CA SER A 39 29.80 11.70 3.95
C SER A 39 30.81 10.57 4.12
N ALA A 40 31.78 10.74 5.04
CA ALA A 40 32.77 9.71 5.30
C ALA A 40 32.08 8.39 5.68
N GLY A 41 32.26 7.36 4.85
CA GLY A 41 31.70 6.02 5.07
C GLY A 41 30.18 5.89 4.97
N LEU A 42 29.47 6.89 4.44
CA LEU A 42 28.00 6.89 4.35
C LEU A 42 27.50 7.50 3.05
N LEU A 43 26.63 6.76 2.36
CA LEU A 43 25.74 7.25 1.33
C LEU A 43 24.32 7.20 1.89
N ARG A 44 23.71 8.37 2.08
CA ARG A 44 22.31 8.47 2.49
C ARG A 44 21.45 8.80 1.29
N LEU A 45 20.45 7.97 1.01
CA LEU A 45 19.44 8.20 -0.01
C LEU A 45 18.22 8.91 0.59
N TYR A 46 17.63 9.85 -0.13
CA TYR A 46 16.46 10.62 0.30
C TYR A 46 15.30 10.42 -0.67
N PRO A 47 14.35 9.51 -0.38
CA PRO A 47 13.17 9.26 -1.22
C PRO A 47 12.32 10.49 -1.54
N ASP A 48 12.30 11.50 -0.67
CA ASP A 48 11.58 12.75 -0.95
C ASP A 48 12.22 13.57 -2.05
N GLY A 49 13.55 13.53 -2.14
CA GLY A 49 14.31 14.36 -3.08
C GLY A 49 14.48 13.76 -4.47
N ASP A 50 14.06 12.50 -4.69
CA ASP A 50 14.15 11.84 -5.98
C ASP A 50 13.00 10.83 -6.19
N THR A 51 12.35 10.86 -7.35
CA THR A 51 11.22 9.98 -7.68
C THR A 51 11.60 8.53 -7.85
N ASP A 52 12.80 8.22 -8.31
CA ASP A 52 13.27 6.85 -8.50
C ASP A 52 13.44 6.11 -7.17
N LEU A 53 13.62 6.86 -6.08
CA LEU A 53 13.70 6.35 -4.72
C LEU A 53 12.34 6.20 -4.04
N ARG A 54 11.23 6.61 -4.68
CA ARG A 54 9.89 6.53 -4.08
C ARG A 54 9.24 5.16 -4.25
N THR A 55 9.73 4.34 -5.19
CA THR A 55 9.19 3.01 -5.44
C THR A 55 9.80 2.01 -4.46
N ALA A 56 8.97 1.36 -3.66
CA ALA A 56 9.42 0.26 -2.82
C ALA A 56 9.84 -0.95 -3.68
N GLY A 57 10.96 -1.55 -3.33
CA GLY A 57 11.54 -2.67 -4.08
C GLY A 57 13.04 -2.80 -3.86
N THR A 58 13.63 -3.86 -4.41
CA THR A 58 15.07 -4.08 -4.38
C THR A 58 15.67 -3.72 -5.73
N ALA A 59 16.67 -2.84 -5.74
CA ALA A 59 17.42 -2.51 -6.94
C ALA A 59 18.88 -2.22 -6.62
N ASN A 60 19.70 -2.17 -7.65
CA ASN A 60 21.11 -1.83 -7.49
C ASN A 60 21.27 -0.32 -7.35
N VAL A 61 22.07 0.07 -6.36
CA VAL A 61 22.71 1.37 -6.30
C VAL A 61 24.08 1.22 -6.94
N VAL A 62 24.38 2.06 -7.93
CA VAL A 62 25.69 2.10 -8.59
C VAL A 62 26.32 3.46 -8.35
N VAL A 63 27.54 3.47 -7.83
CA VAL A 63 28.34 4.68 -7.63
C VAL A 63 29.51 4.65 -8.60
N SER A 64 29.55 5.61 -9.52
CA SER A 64 30.64 5.76 -10.48
C SER A 64 31.57 6.89 -10.04
N ALA A 65 32.87 6.63 -10.10
CA ALA A 65 33.90 7.59 -9.72
C ALA A 65 35.06 7.55 -10.74
N THR A 66 35.59 8.73 -11.07
CA THR A 66 36.64 8.86 -12.10
C THR A 66 37.92 8.17 -11.63
N GLY A 67 38.43 7.21 -12.39
CA GLY A 67 39.63 6.45 -12.06
C GLY A 67 39.40 5.25 -11.13
N TYR A 68 38.15 4.92 -10.84
CA TYR A 68 37.76 3.77 -10.02
C TYR A 68 36.78 2.87 -10.78
N ASN A 69 36.72 1.59 -10.40
CA ASN A 69 35.64 0.71 -10.84
C ASN A 69 34.32 1.12 -10.18
N ASP A 70 33.20 0.84 -10.86
CA ASP A 70 31.88 1.07 -10.29
C ASP A 70 31.68 0.27 -9.01
N ALA A 71 31.22 0.93 -7.95
CA ALA A 71 30.78 0.28 -6.73
C ALA A 71 29.28 -0.03 -6.82
N ILE A 72 28.91 -1.29 -6.58
CA ILE A 72 27.54 -1.77 -6.73
C ILE A 72 27.06 -2.39 -5.42
N VAL A 73 25.88 -2.00 -4.96
CA VAL A 73 25.21 -2.62 -3.82
C VAL A 73 23.74 -2.87 -4.13
N SER A 74 23.22 -4.03 -3.73
CA SER A 74 21.79 -4.30 -3.79
C SER A 74 21.10 -3.67 -2.59
N GLN A 75 20.23 -2.69 -2.84
CA GLN A 75 19.52 -1.96 -1.79
C GLN A 75 18.03 -2.25 -1.87
N THR A 76 17.44 -2.60 -0.72
CA THR A 76 15.98 -2.75 -0.59
C THR A 76 15.39 -1.47 -0.04
N LEU A 77 14.40 -0.94 -0.76
CA LEU A 77 13.53 0.13 -0.32
C LEU A 77 12.19 -0.45 0.16
N LEU A 78 11.94 -0.39 1.47
CA LEU A 78 10.65 -0.72 2.07
C LEU A 78 9.58 0.37 1.84
N PRO A 79 8.30 0.01 1.76
CA PRO A 79 7.21 0.97 1.76
C PRO A 79 7.17 1.77 3.08
N GLY A 80 6.60 2.97 3.02
CA GLY A 80 6.42 3.86 4.16
C GLY A 80 5.28 3.44 5.08
N VAL A 81 4.98 4.31 6.04
CA VAL A 81 3.80 4.17 6.90
C VAL A 81 2.54 4.22 6.05
N VAL A 82 1.54 3.44 6.43
CA VAL A 82 0.21 3.43 5.80
C VAL A 82 -0.40 4.83 5.86
N SER A 83 -0.80 5.37 4.71
CA SER A 83 -1.48 6.67 4.59
C SER A 83 -2.90 6.53 4.03
N SER A 84 -3.19 5.45 3.31
CA SER A 84 -4.53 5.22 2.74
C SER A 84 -4.83 3.73 2.57
N MET A 85 -6.10 3.44 2.33
CA MET A 85 -6.57 2.12 1.92
C MET A 85 -7.35 2.24 0.62
N VAL A 86 -7.28 1.21 -0.22
CA VAL A 86 -7.95 1.17 -1.53
C VAL A 86 -8.62 -0.19 -1.68
N ILE A 87 -9.87 -0.20 -2.15
CA ILE A 87 -10.56 -1.44 -2.52
C ILE A 87 -9.97 -1.94 -3.84
N THR A 88 -9.26 -3.06 -3.81
CA THR A 88 -8.64 -3.68 -4.98
C THR A 88 -9.46 -4.82 -5.55
N THR A 89 -10.39 -5.37 -4.78
CA THR A 89 -11.44 -6.28 -5.27
C THR A 89 -12.77 -5.83 -4.71
N GLN A 90 -13.71 -5.50 -5.59
CA GLN A 90 -15.05 -5.05 -5.21
C GLN A 90 -15.91 -6.24 -4.76
N PRO A 91 -16.81 -6.05 -3.78
CA PRO A 91 -17.77 -7.07 -3.40
C PRO A 91 -18.85 -7.24 -4.47
N THR A 92 -19.33 -8.48 -4.67
CA THR A 92 -20.49 -8.78 -5.52
C THR A 92 -21.58 -9.44 -4.70
N ALA A 93 -22.83 -9.00 -4.89
CA ALA A 93 -23.97 -9.41 -4.06
C ALA A 93 -24.17 -10.93 -4.07
N PRO A 94 -24.72 -11.48 -2.97
CA PRO A 94 -25.12 -12.87 -2.95
C PRO A 94 -26.24 -13.13 -3.96
N LEU A 95 -26.38 -14.38 -4.42
CA LEU A 95 -27.50 -14.79 -5.28
C LEU A 95 -28.84 -14.78 -4.53
N THR A 96 -28.80 -14.99 -3.21
CA THR A 96 -29.97 -15.02 -2.33
C THR A 96 -29.70 -14.21 -1.07
N SER A 97 -30.73 -13.61 -0.49
CA SER A 97 -30.62 -12.94 0.81
C SER A 97 -30.10 -13.91 1.87
N GLY A 98 -29.13 -13.47 2.67
CA GLY A 98 -28.44 -14.27 3.69
C GLY A 98 -27.22 -15.04 3.17
N GLY A 99 -26.97 -15.03 1.85
CA GLY A 99 -25.83 -15.69 1.25
C GLY A 99 -24.50 -14.94 1.44
N LEU A 100 -23.40 -15.66 1.19
CA LEU A 100 -22.07 -15.07 1.03
C LEU A 100 -22.03 -14.13 -0.18
N PHE A 101 -21.28 -13.04 -0.08
CA PHE A 101 -20.94 -12.27 -1.29
C PHE A 101 -20.26 -13.19 -2.31
N GLN A 102 -20.74 -13.16 -3.56
CA GLN A 102 -20.21 -13.97 -4.66
C GLN A 102 -18.75 -13.63 -4.98
N GLN A 103 -18.38 -12.37 -4.75
CA GLN A 103 -17.00 -11.91 -4.75
C GLN A 103 -16.77 -11.23 -3.40
N GLN A 104 -15.79 -11.71 -2.65
CA GLN A 104 -15.42 -11.10 -1.38
C GLN A 104 -14.48 -9.91 -1.61
N PRO A 105 -14.60 -8.84 -0.80
CA PRO A 105 -13.80 -7.64 -0.98
C PRO A 105 -12.36 -7.83 -0.46
N VAL A 106 -11.42 -7.18 -1.16
CA VAL A 106 -10.02 -7.10 -0.77
C VAL A 106 -9.60 -5.64 -0.78
N LEU A 107 -8.87 -5.23 0.27
CA LEU A 107 -8.29 -3.91 0.39
C LEU A 107 -6.78 -3.98 0.42
N THR A 108 -6.14 -3.00 -0.20
CA THR A 108 -4.70 -2.80 -0.17
C THR A 108 -4.38 -1.50 0.56
N LEU A 109 -3.50 -1.58 1.54
CA LEU A 109 -2.94 -0.46 2.29
C LEU A 109 -1.79 0.16 1.49
N LYS A 110 -1.81 1.48 1.39
CA LYS A 110 -0.87 2.28 0.60
C LYS A 110 -0.14 3.29 1.46
N ASP A 111 1.14 3.50 1.17
CA ASP A 111 1.92 4.61 1.73
C ASP A 111 1.68 5.91 0.94
N ARG A 112 2.29 7.02 1.38
CA ARG A 112 2.12 8.33 0.75
C ARG A 112 2.58 8.40 -0.71
N PHE A 113 3.39 7.44 -1.15
CA PHE A 113 3.88 7.31 -2.51
C PHE A 113 3.13 6.23 -3.30
N ASN A 114 2.01 5.75 -2.78
CA ASN A 114 1.17 4.72 -3.38
C ASN A 114 1.83 3.32 -3.48
N ASN A 115 2.89 3.09 -2.72
CA ASN A 115 3.45 1.74 -2.55
C ASN A 115 2.52 0.92 -1.68
N THR A 116 2.40 -0.38 -1.98
CA THR A 116 1.75 -1.31 -1.06
C THR A 116 2.58 -1.45 0.21
N CYS A 117 1.96 -1.26 1.38
CA CYS A 117 2.62 -1.38 2.69
C CYS A 117 2.86 -2.85 3.07
N THR A 118 3.72 -3.54 2.33
CA THR A 118 4.05 -4.97 2.52
C THR A 118 4.69 -5.30 3.87
N ASN A 119 5.15 -4.31 4.61
CA ASN A 119 5.65 -4.41 5.99
C ASN A 119 4.57 -4.22 7.06
N ASN A 120 3.30 -3.98 6.68
CA ASN A 120 2.20 -3.81 7.63
C ASN A 120 1.40 -5.12 7.75
N SER A 121 1.31 -5.64 8.97
CA SER A 121 0.43 -6.78 9.30
C SER A 121 -0.35 -6.54 10.61
N THR A 122 -0.71 -5.27 10.85
CA THR A 122 -1.28 -4.83 12.13
C THR A 122 -2.49 -3.92 11.97
N THR A 123 -2.67 -3.28 10.81
CA THR A 123 -3.82 -2.40 10.59
C THR A 123 -5.09 -3.25 10.46
N GLU A 124 -6.13 -2.86 11.18
CA GLU A 124 -7.44 -3.51 11.17
C GLU A 124 -8.45 -2.70 10.38
N ILE A 125 -9.20 -3.36 9.49
CA ILE A 125 -10.29 -2.74 8.74
C ILE A 125 -11.62 -3.36 9.17
N SER A 126 -12.55 -2.52 9.61
CA SER A 126 -13.93 -2.89 9.89
C SER A 126 -14.85 -2.60 8.70
N VAL A 127 -15.97 -3.31 8.65
CA VAL A 127 -16.98 -3.21 7.59
C VAL A 127 -18.27 -2.67 8.19
N GLY A 128 -18.86 -1.70 7.50
CA GLY A 128 -20.20 -1.17 7.78
C GLY A 128 -21.00 -1.02 6.50
N ILE A 129 -22.19 -0.41 6.62
CA ILE A 129 -23.09 -0.14 5.49
C ILE A 129 -23.07 1.36 5.21
N SER A 130 -22.84 1.73 3.95
CA SER A 130 -22.96 3.11 3.48
C SER A 130 -24.25 3.34 2.70
N GLY A 131 -24.66 2.39 1.87
CA GLY A 131 -25.83 2.48 0.99
C GLY A 131 -26.93 1.50 1.40
N GLY A 132 -28.20 1.91 1.27
CA GLY A 132 -29.34 1.07 1.67
C GLY A 132 -29.45 0.85 3.18
N MET A 133 -28.94 1.77 4.00
CA MET A 133 -28.92 1.64 5.47
C MET A 133 -30.30 1.33 6.04
N GLY A 134 -30.38 0.31 6.89
CA GLY A 134 -31.61 -0.15 7.53
C GLY A 134 -32.46 -1.12 6.68
N SER A 135 -32.13 -1.30 5.40
CA SER A 135 -32.85 -2.23 4.50
C SER A 135 -32.16 -3.59 4.36
N TRP A 136 -30.93 -3.72 4.86
CA TRP A 136 -30.17 -4.96 4.84
C TRP A 136 -29.10 -4.94 5.93
N THR A 137 -28.51 -6.11 6.22
CA THR A 137 -27.40 -6.27 7.15
C THR A 137 -26.21 -6.93 6.46
N VAL A 138 -25.01 -6.58 6.92
CA VAL A 138 -23.76 -7.28 6.62
C VAL A 138 -23.30 -8.03 7.86
N SER A 139 -22.93 -9.29 7.69
CA SER A 139 -22.37 -10.15 8.75
C SER A 139 -21.11 -10.83 8.24
N GLY A 140 -20.37 -11.47 9.15
CA GLY A 140 -19.07 -12.12 8.88
C GLY A 140 -18.00 -11.63 9.85
N THR A 141 -16.75 -12.05 9.65
CA THR A 141 -15.64 -11.64 10.50
C THR A 141 -15.23 -10.21 10.19
N THR A 142 -15.47 -9.31 11.15
CA THR A 142 -15.06 -7.92 11.09
C THR A 142 -14.73 -7.41 12.51
N PRO A 143 -13.60 -6.72 12.73
CA PRO A 143 -12.59 -6.32 11.75
C PRO A 143 -11.72 -7.49 11.23
N ARG A 144 -11.01 -7.25 10.12
CA ARG A 144 -9.91 -8.12 9.63
C ARG A 144 -8.60 -7.35 9.71
N THR A 145 -7.54 -8.04 10.15
CA THR A 145 -6.18 -7.50 10.21
C THR A 145 -5.48 -7.68 8.86
N ALA A 146 -4.67 -6.69 8.48
CA ALA A 146 -3.82 -6.78 7.30
C ALA A 146 -2.76 -7.88 7.45
N VAL A 147 -2.39 -8.47 6.31
CA VAL A 147 -1.22 -9.33 6.15
C VAL A 147 -0.45 -8.79 4.96
N ASN A 148 0.77 -8.30 5.20
CA ASN A 148 1.63 -7.67 4.18
C ASN A 148 0.89 -6.57 3.39
N GLY A 149 0.15 -5.72 4.10
CA GLY A 149 -0.59 -4.59 3.55
C GLY A 149 -1.88 -4.98 2.82
N ILE A 150 -2.30 -6.24 2.86
CA ILE A 150 -3.53 -6.72 2.24
C ILE A 150 -4.52 -7.13 3.32
N VAL A 151 -5.75 -6.61 3.25
CA VAL A 151 -6.87 -7.05 4.08
C VAL A 151 -7.84 -7.82 3.20
N THR A 152 -7.97 -9.11 3.49
CA THR A 152 -8.88 -10.00 2.77
C THR A 152 -10.06 -10.34 3.68
N PHE A 153 -11.26 -10.09 3.18
CA PHE A 153 -12.47 -10.69 3.72
C PHE A 153 -12.77 -11.97 2.93
N ASP A 154 -13.28 -13.00 3.60
CA ASP A 154 -13.56 -14.29 2.99
C ASP A 154 -14.94 -14.86 3.36
N ASP A 155 -15.63 -14.24 4.32
CA ASP A 155 -16.84 -14.76 4.96
C ASP A 155 -17.96 -13.71 5.11
N LEU A 156 -17.89 -12.59 4.39
CA LEU A 156 -18.98 -11.62 4.47
C LEU A 156 -20.25 -12.18 3.83
N THR A 157 -21.38 -11.90 4.46
CA THR A 157 -22.74 -12.22 3.98
C THR A 157 -23.59 -10.96 3.94
N ALA A 158 -24.61 -10.93 3.08
CA ALA A 158 -25.60 -9.84 3.04
C ALA A 158 -27.03 -10.37 3.18
N THR A 159 -27.78 -9.84 4.14
CA THR A 159 -29.20 -10.20 4.37
C THR A 159 -30.10 -9.01 4.14
N ASN A 160 -30.93 -9.04 3.10
CA ASN A 160 -32.01 -8.09 2.88
C ASN A 160 -33.14 -8.33 3.88
N THR A 161 -33.64 -7.27 4.52
CA THR A 161 -34.70 -7.31 5.54
C THR A 161 -36.02 -6.73 5.05
N THR A 162 -36.13 -6.43 3.75
CA THR A 162 -37.30 -5.82 3.13
C THR A 162 -37.99 -6.76 2.15
N LEU A 163 -39.15 -6.35 1.63
CA LEU A 163 -39.94 -7.10 0.66
C LEU A 163 -39.61 -6.74 -0.81
N ALA A 164 -38.52 -6.01 -1.04
CA ALA A 164 -38.05 -5.63 -2.36
C ALA A 164 -36.52 -5.66 -2.43
N ASP A 165 -35.96 -5.64 -3.64
CA ASP A 165 -34.51 -5.56 -3.82
C ASP A 165 -33.94 -4.24 -3.27
N VAL A 166 -32.77 -4.30 -2.63
CA VAL A 166 -32.02 -3.11 -2.20
C VAL A 166 -31.01 -2.77 -3.27
N THR A 167 -31.35 -1.87 -4.19
CA THR A 167 -30.57 -1.58 -5.40
C THR A 167 -29.39 -0.62 -5.21
N ASN A 168 -29.32 0.06 -4.06
CA ASN A 168 -28.30 1.04 -3.72
C ASN A 168 -27.41 0.57 -2.55
N ALA A 169 -27.33 -0.73 -2.29
CA ALA A 169 -26.51 -1.26 -1.20
C ALA A 169 -25.03 -0.99 -1.46
N SER A 170 -24.27 -0.61 -0.44
CA SER A 170 -22.82 -0.50 -0.52
C SER A 170 -22.18 -0.64 0.86
N LEU A 171 -20.95 -1.17 0.87
CA LEU A 171 -20.14 -1.35 2.08
C LEU A 171 -19.28 -0.14 2.34
N LEU A 172 -19.11 0.22 3.61
CA LEU A 172 -18.15 1.20 4.11
C LEU A 172 -17.02 0.47 4.81
N PHE A 173 -15.78 0.68 4.38
CA PHE A 173 -14.60 0.16 5.05
C PHE A 173 -13.96 1.26 5.88
N ASN A 174 -13.68 0.96 7.15
CA ASN A 174 -13.16 1.91 8.13
C ASN A 174 -11.90 1.37 8.80
N SER A 175 -10.96 2.25 9.11
CA SER A 175 -9.79 1.95 9.94
C SER A 175 -9.46 3.19 10.76
N ALA A 176 -8.97 3.00 11.99
CA ALA A 176 -8.52 4.12 12.80
C ALA A 176 -7.40 4.88 12.07
N GLY A 177 -7.50 6.22 12.03
CA GLY A 177 -6.49 7.09 11.42
C GLY A 177 -6.44 7.10 9.89
N LEU A 178 -7.32 6.36 9.19
CA LEU A 178 -7.42 6.37 7.73
C LEU A 178 -8.79 6.89 7.28
N SER A 179 -8.81 7.58 6.14
CA SER A 179 -10.07 7.93 5.49
C SER A 179 -10.82 6.68 5.05
N SER A 180 -12.12 6.61 5.37
CA SER A 180 -12.99 5.52 4.95
C SER A 180 -13.12 5.43 3.44
N VAL A 181 -13.33 4.21 2.94
CA VAL A 181 -13.59 3.95 1.51
C VAL A 181 -14.89 3.18 1.34
N THR A 182 -15.66 3.53 0.31
CA THR A 182 -16.97 2.92 0.03
C THR A 182 -16.87 2.03 -1.21
N SER A 183 -17.51 0.87 -1.17
CA SER A 183 -17.61 0.00 -2.36
C SER A 183 -18.47 0.63 -3.45
N ASN A 184 -18.41 0.04 -4.64
CA ASN A 184 -19.44 0.25 -5.65
C ASN A 184 -20.81 -0.19 -5.09
N THR A 185 -21.87 0.39 -5.66
CA THR A 185 -23.24 -0.02 -5.33
C THR A 185 -23.54 -1.40 -5.91
N MET A 186 -24.42 -2.12 -5.23
CA MET A 186 -24.89 -3.45 -5.61
C MET A 186 -26.37 -3.62 -5.27
N THR A 187 -26.99 -4.63 -5.88
CA THR A 187 -28.37 -5.02 -5.59
C THR A 187 -28.38 -6.23 -4.67
N ILE A 188 -28.90 -6.10 -3.45
CA ILE A 188 -29.16 -7.26 -2.58
C ILE A 188 -30.57 -7.78 -2.87
N PRO A 189 -30.72 -9.05 -3.30
CA PRO A 189 -32.01 -9.60 -3.68
C PRO A 189 -32.96 -9.65 -2.47
N VAL A 190 -34.26 -9.52 -2.73
CA VAL A 190 -35.32 -9.81 -1.76
C VAL A 190 -35.17 -11.23 -1.18
N PRO A 191 -35.57 -11.48 0.09
CA PRO A 191 -35.63 -12.84 0.62
C PRO A 191 -36.49 -13.77 -0.24
N ALA A 192 -36.07 -15.04 -0.37
CA ALA A 192 -36.92 -16.07 -0.95
C ALA A 192 -38.15 -16.26 -0.03
N GLY A 193 -39.34 -16.25 -0.63
CA GLY A 193 -40.60 -16.49 0.06
C GLY A 193 -40.84 -17.95 0.43
#